data_AF-A0A2V5VC03-F1
#
_entry.id   AF-A0A2V5VC03-F1
#
_cell.length_a   1.000
_cell.length_b   1.000
_cell.length_c   1.000
_cell.angle_alpha   90.00
_cell.angle_beta   90.00
_cell.angle_gamma   90.00
#
_symmetry.space_group_name_H-M   'P 1'
#
loop_
_entity.id
_entity.type
_entity.pdbx_description
1 polymer ?
#
loop_
_entity_poly.entity_id
_entity_poly.type
_entity_poly.pdbx_seq_one_letter_code
_entity_poly.pdbx_strand_id
1 'polypeptide(L)'
;LQSAQERSPQVQDEKRRRETGVRRAGVRGTVLAVNQAYNFVVLNLGARQGVEPNSELLVLREGTLIGKIRISSVEPTTAIGDIITGSLGRGVQVQPGDTVVYAGKSS
;
A
#
# COMPACT_ATOMS: atom_id res chain seq x y z
N LEU A 1 26.93 40.31 -34.12
CA LEU A 1 27.68 40.43 -32.85
C LEU A 1 26.74 40.03 -31.71
N GLN A 2 27.21 39.13 -30.86
CA GLN A 2 26.51 38.46 -29.75
C GLN A 2 25.95 39.41 -28.68
N SER A 3 25.11 38.81 -27.80
CA SER A 3 24.96 39.04 -26.35
C SER A 3 23.55 39.51 -25.98
N ALA A 4 22.83 39.02 -24.96
CA ALA A 4 23.06 37.92 -24.04
C ALA A 4 21.74 37.68 -23.25
N GLN A 5 21.37 36.41 -23.14
CA GLN A 5 20.85 35.72 -21.95
C GLN A 5 19.66 36.34 -21.19
N GLU A 6 18.47 35.92 -21.61
CA GLU A 6 17.29 35.79 -20.76
C GLU A 6 17.60 34.81 -19.61
N ARG A 7 17.64 35.30 -18.37
CA ARG A 7 17.76 34.46 -17.18
C ARG A 7 16.37 33.95 -16.81
N SER A 8 16.14 32.67 -17.08
CA SER A 8 14.95 31.91 -16.74
C SER A 8 14.86 31.62 -15.24
N PRO A 9 13.76 31.99 -14.55
CA PRO A 9 13.44 31.47 -13.23
C PRO A 9 12.46 30.30 -13.39
N GLN A 10 12.87 29.21 -14.06
CA GLN A 10 12.00 28.04 -14.26
C GLN A 10 12.45 26.80 -13.50
N VAL A 11 13.55 26.85 -12.74
CA VAL A 11 14.13 25.65 -12.11
C VAL A 11 13.71 25.45 -10.64
N GLN A 12 12.99 26.40 -10.02
CA GLN A 12 12.66 26.30 -8.58
C GLN A 12 11.26 25.80 -8.24
N ASP A 13 10.28 25.83 -9.16
CA ASP A 13 8.93 25.32 -8.88
C ASP A 13 8.80 23.79 -9.01
N GLU A 14 9.68 23.14 -9.77
CA GLU A 14 9.61 21.69 -9.96
C GLU A 14 10.07 20.90 -8.72
N LYS A 15 10.98 21.45 -7.92
CA LYS A 15 11.45 20.79 -6.69
C LYS A 15 10.46 20.93 -5.54
N ARG A 16 9.67 22.01 -5.49
CA ARG A 16 8.66 22.18 -4.44
C ARG A 16 7.40 21.33 -4.66
N ARG A 17 7.13 20.91 -5.90
CA ARG A 17 6.05 19.93 -6.18
C ARG A 17 6.37 18.51 -5.71
N ARG A 18 7.64 18.15 -5.58
CA ARG A 18 8.05 16.82 -5.06
C ARG A 18 7.97 16.74 -3.54
N GLU A 19 7.85 17.87 -2.84
CA GLU A 19 7.78 17.92 -1.38
C GLU A 19 6.35 18.10 -0.83
N THR A 20 5.37 18.44 -1.70
CA THR A 20 3.95 18.51 -1.31
C THR A 20 3.14 17.25 -1.62
N GLY A 21 3.75 16.23 -2.22
CA GLY A 21 3.11 14.94 -2.54
C GLY A 21 2.97 13.95 -1.37
N VAL A 22 3.52 14.28 -0.21
CA VAL A 22 3.55 13.40 0.98
C VAL A 22 2.21 13.30 1.71
N ARG A 23 1.15 13.97 1.23
CA ARG A 23 -0.05 14.22 2.05
C ARG A 23 -1.26 13.32 1.85
N ARG A 24 -1.19 12.26 1.04
CA ARG A 24 -2.04 11.04 1.13
C ARG A 24 -1.35 9.86 0.44
N ALA A 25 -0.23 9.39 0.96
CA ALA A 25 0.24 8.06 0.56
C ALA A 25 -0.86 7.07 0.98
N GLY A 26 -1.52 6.42 0.02
CA GLY A 26 -2.52 5.40 0.32
C GLY A 26 -1.93 4.35 1.25
N VAL A 27 -2.75 3.79 2.16
CA VAL A 27 -2.32 2.76 3.10
C VAL A 27 -1.63 1.64 2.32
N ARG A 28 -0.34 1.42 2.58
CA ARG A 28 0.51 0.43 1.90
C ARG A 28 1.45 -0.22 2.89
N GLY A 29 1.65 -1.52 2.74
CA GLY A 29 2.71 -2.25 3.42
C GLY A 29 2.88 -3.64 2.85
N THR A 30 3.29 -4.59 3.69
CA THR A 30 3.79 -5.91 3.30
C THR A 30 3.33 -6.96 4.29
N VAL A 31 3.09 -8.17 3.78
CA VAL A 31 2.85 -9.37 4.57
C VAL A 31 4.15 -9.80 5.26
N LEU A 32 4.15 -9.84 6.58
CA LEU A 32 5.26 -10.32 7.41
C LEU A 32 5.24 -11.84 7.55
N ALA A 33 4.06 -12.40 7.77
CA ALA A 33 3.87 -13.82 8.01
C ALA A 33 2.49 -14.27 7.54
N VAL A 34 2.36 -15.56 7.25
CA VAL A 34 1.11 -16.19 6.82
C VAL A 34 0.90 -17.46 7.63
N ASN A 35 -0.30 -17.64 8.16
CA ASN A 35 -0.75 -18.92 8.68
C ASN A 35 -1.82 -19.50 7.75
N GLN A 36 -1.42 -20.49 6.96
CA GLN A 36 -2.27 -21.07 5.93
C GLN A 36 -3.38 -21.96 6.50
N ALA A 37 -3.17 -22.58 7.67
CA ALA A 37 -4.17 -23.44 8.28
C ALA A 37 -5.43 -22.67 8.72
N TYR A 38 -5.24 -21.39 9.08
CA TYR A 38 -6.32 -20.51 9.53
C TYR A 38 -6.63 -19.36 8.57
N ASN A 39 -5.93 -19.30 7.43
CA ASN A 39 -6.08 -18.25 6.42
C ASN A 39 -5.93 -16.83 6.97
N PHE A 40 -4.93 -16.56 7.81
CA PHE A 40 -4.64 -15.20 8.26
C PHE A 40 -3.21 -14.79 7.93
N VAL A 41 -3.00 -13.47 7.85
CA VAL A 41 -1.71 -12.82 7.63
C VAL A 41 -1.41 -11.81 8.72
N VAL A 42 -0.12 -11.61 8.97
CA VAL A 42 0.39 -10.50 9.81
C VAL A 42 1.00 -9.46 8.88
N LEU A 43 0.68 -8.19 9.11
CA LEU A 43 1.08 -7.07 8.25
C LEU A 43 2.02 -6.11 8.97
N ASN A 44 2.94 -5.48 8.24
CA ASN A 44 3.87 -4.46 8.77
C ASN A 44 3.28 -3.04 8.84
N LEU A 45 1.95 -2.93 8.90
CA LEU A 45 1.23 -1.67 9.00
C LEU A 45 0.05 -1.82 9.96
N GLY A 46 -0.34 -0.73 10.60
CA GLY A 46 -1.42 -0.69 11.58
C GLY A 46 -2.07 0.69 11.66
N ALA A 47 -2.60 1.04 12.83
CA ALA A 47 -3.41 2.25 13.01
C ALA A 47 -2.62 3.54 12.68
N ARG A 48 -1.30 3.58 12.97
CA ARG A 48 -0.46 4.75 12.65
C ARG A 48 -0.32 4.99 11.15
N GLN A 49 -0.54 3.98 10.33
CA GLN A 49 -0.55 4.05 8.87
C GLN A 49 -1.96 4.21 8.29
N GLY A 50 -2.99 4.29 9.14
CA GLY A 50 -4.39 4.45 8.73
C GLY A 50 -5.10 3.14 8.40
N VAL A 51 -4.63 2.00 8.90
CA VAL A 51 -5.39 0.74 8.81
C VAL A 51 -6.59 0.80 9.75
N GLU A 52 -7.77 0.45 9.24
CA GLU A 52 -9.00 0.37 10.01
C GLU A 52 -9.45 -1.09 10.16
N PRO A 53 -10.01 -1.50 11.31
CA PRO A 53 -10.68 -2.79 11.45
C PRO A 53 -11.76 -2.97 10.38
N ASN A 54 -11.95 -4.20 9.92
CA ASN A 54 -12.89 -4.59 8.86
C ASN A 54 -12.64 -3.98 7.47
N SER A 55 -11.60 -3.18 7.29
CA SER A 55 -11.22 -2.70 5.97
C SER A 55 -10.69 -3.83 5.08
N GLU A 56 -10.86 -3.71 3.77
CA GLU A 56 -10.29 -4.65 2.80
C GLU A 56 -9.05 -4.06 2.13
N LEU A 57 -7.97 -4.85 2.11
CA LEU A 57 -6.76 -4.52 1.38
C LEU A 57 -6.59 -5.46 0.19
N LEU A 58 -6.10 -4.90 -0.91
CA LEU A 58 -5.66 -5.66 -2.07
C LEU A 58 -4.29 -6.25 -1.81
N VAL A 59 -4.08 -7.50 -2.18
CA VAL A 59 -2.78 -8.19 -2.10
C VAL A 59 -2.16 -8.24 -3.48
N LEU A 60 -0.93 -7.74 -3.61
CA LEU A 60 -0.18 -7.69 -4.84
C LEU A 60 1.14 -8.46 -4.72
N ARG A 61 1.46 -9.25 -5.74
CA ARG A 61 2.78 -9.85 -5.94
C ARG A 61 3.38 -9.27 -7.19
N GLU A 62 4.55 -8.63 -7.06
CA GLU A 62 5.26 -8.02 -8.20
C GLU A 62 4.38 -7.04 -9.00
N GLY A 63 3.48 -6.32 -8.31
CA GLY A 63 2.54 -5.38 -8.92
C GLY A 63 1.28 -6.00 -9.52
N THR A 64 1.16 -7.33 -9.53
CA THR A 64 -0.06 -8.04 -9.98
C THR A 64 -0.98 -8.31 -8.80
N LEU A 65 -2.28 -7.98 -8.94
CA LEU A 65 -3.30 -8.32 -7.95
C LEU A 65 -3.47 -9.85 -7.87
N ILE A 66 -3.27 -10.42 -6.69
CA ILE A 66 -3.42 -11.87 -6.46
C ILE A 66 -4.60 -12.23 -5.57
N GLY A 67 -5.16 -11.25 -4.83
CA GLY A 67 -6.32 -11.46 -3.96
C GLY A 67 -6.58 -10.29 -3.02
N LYS A 68 -7.35 -10.56 -1.97
CA LYS A 68 -7.77 -9.59 -0.96
C LYS A 68 -7.65 -10.17 0.45
N ILE A 69 -7.48 -9.27 1.41
CA ILE A 69 -7.53 -9.56 2.84
C ILE A 69 -8.53 -8.62 3.52
N ARG A 70 -9.19 -9.09 4.58
CA ARG A 70 -10.03 -8.28 5.46
C ARG A 70 -9.34 -8.12 6.80
N ILE A 71 -9.19 -6.91 7.29
CA ILE A 71 -8.53 -6.64 8.57
C ILE A 71 -9.40 -7.11 9.73
N SER A 72 -8.88 -8.00 10.57
CA SER A 72 -9.56 -8.54 11.74
C SER A 72 -9.09 -7.92 13.06
N SER A 73 -7.84 -7.48 13.13
CA SER A 73 -7.30 -6.73 14.27
C SER A 73 -6.26 -5.71 13.85
N VAL A 74 -6.17 -4.60 14.57
CA VAL A 74 -5.24 -3.50 14.31
C VAL A 74 -4.51 -3.13 15.59
N GLU A 75 -3.18 -3.17 15.51
CA GLU A 75 -2.25 -2.63 16.51
C GLU A 75 -1.65 -1.30 16.00
N PRO A 76 -0.87 -0.55 16.80
CA PRO A 76 -0.31 0.71 16.36
C PRO A 76 0.55 0.63 15.09
N THR A 77 1.32 -0.45 14.93
CA THR A 77 2.29 -0.62 13.84
C THR A 77 2.13 -1.92 13.06
N THR A 78 1.21 -2.79 13.47
CA THR A 78 0.94 -4.08 12.84
C THR A 78 -0.56 -4.31 12.74
N ALA A 79 -0.97 -5.25 11.91
CA ALA A 79 -2.37 -5.67 11.81
C ALA A 79 -2.44 -7.15 11.46
N ILE A 80 -3.54 -7.77 11.84
CA ILE A 80 -3.90 -9.12 11.43
C ILE A 80 -5.04 -8.99 10.43
N GLY A 81 -4.94 -9.73 9.32
CA GLY A 81 -5.99 -9.79 8.32
C GLY A 81 -6.30 -11.23 7.92
N ASP A 82 -7.58 -11.51 7.72
CA ASP A 82 -8.05 -12.78 7.19
C ASP A 82 -8.00 -12.74 5.67
N ILE A 83 -7.49 -13.81 5.05
CA ILE A 83 -7.43 -13.98 3.62
C ILE A 83 -8.83 -14.29 3.11
N ILE A 84 -9.32 -13.48 2.16
CA ILE A 84 -10.57 -13.77 1.46
C ILE A 84 -10.25 -14.82 0.41
N THR A 85 -10.30 -16.10 0.79
CA THR A 85 -9.86 -17.23 -0.06
C THR A 85 -10.52 -17.26 -1.44
N GLY A 86 -11.80 -16.89 -1.53
CA GLY A 86 -12.52 -16.78 -2.81
C GLY A 86 -12.05 -15.67 -3.74
N SER A 87 -11.18 -14.76 -3.28
CA SER A 87 -10.58 -13.70 -4.10
C SER A 87 -9.23 -14.10 -4.73
N LEU A 88 -8.65 -15.22 -4.31
CA LEU A 88 -7.35 -15.68 -4.80
C LEU A 88 -7.47 -16.29 -6.19
N GLY A 89 -6.44 -16.08 -7.01
CA GLY A 89 -6.26 -16.84 -8.25
C GLY A 89 -6.15 -18.35 -7.99
N ARG A 90 -6.55 -19.19 -8.95
CA ARG A 90 -6.43 -20.65 -8.82
C ARG A 90 -4.97 -21.07 -8.56
N GLY A 91 -4.77 -21.86 -7.50
CA GLY A 91 -3.44 -22.33 -7.09
C GLY A 91 -2.53 -21.25 -6.47
N VAL A 92 -3.03 -20.02 -6.31
CA VAL A 92 -2.27 -18.91 -5.73
C VAL A 92 -2.48 -18.86 -4.22
N GLN A 93 -1.41 -18.58 -3.49
CA GLN A 93 -1.43 -18.37 -2.05
C GLN A 93 -0.69 -17.09 -1.71
N VAL A 94 -1.15 -16.40 -0.67
CA VAL A 94 -0.44 -15.25 -0.09
C VAL A 94 0.84 -15.74 0.58
N GLN A 95 1.91 -14.96 0.49
CA GLN A 95 3.23 -15.27 1.02
C GLN A 95 3.83 -14.05 1.74
N PRO A 96 4.77 -14.26 2.68
CA PRO A 96 5.60 -13.17 3.18
C PRO A 96 6.27 -12.41 2.03
N GLY A 97 6.28 -11.08 2.12
CA GLY A 97 6.79 -10.21 1.05
C GLY A 97 5.73 -9.70 0.07
N ASP A 98 4.53 -10.29 0.04
CA ASP A 98 3.43 -9.73 -0.75
C ASP A 98 3.07 -8.34 -0.26
N THR A 99 2.80 -7.44 -1.20
CA THR A 99 2.40 -6.06 -0.90
C THR A 99 0.91 -6.01 -0.60
N VAL A 100 0.52 -5.19 0.37
CA VAL A 100 -0.89 -4.86 0.60
C VAL A 100 -1.14 -3.38 0.40
N VAL A 101 -2.28 -3.03 -0.20
CA VAL A 101 -2.69 -1.63 -0.40
C VAL A 101 -4.18 -1.46 -0.15
N TYR A 102 -4.59 -0.29 0.34
CA TYR A 102 -6.01 0.07 0.36
C TYR A 102 -6.54 0.13 -1.07
N ALA A 103 -7.72 -0.44 -1.31
CA ALA A 103 -8.39 -0.34 -2.61
C ALA A 103 -8.88 1.10 -2.94
N GLY A 104 -8.81 2.01 -1.97
CA GLY A 104 -9.47 3.32 -2.02
C GLY A 104 -10.99 3.17 -1.81
N LYS A 105 -11.61 4.06 -1.04
CA LYS A 105 -13.00 4.40 -1.34
C LYS A 105 -12.92 5.33 -2.55
N SER A 106 -13.48 4.92 -3.69
CA SER A 106 -13.95 5.92 -4.65
C SER A 106 -15.08 6.67 -3.94
N SER A 107 -14.75 7.83 -3.37
CA SER A 107 -15.74 8.82 -2.94
C SER A 107 -16.42 9.43 -4.16
#